data_AF-A0A7J0C3R7-F1
#
_entry.id   AF-A0A7J0C3R7-F1
#
_cell.length_a   1.000
_cell.length_b   1.000
_cell.length_c   1.000
_cell.angle_alpha   90.00
_cell.angle_beta   90.00
_cell.angle_gamma   90.00
#
_symmetry.space_group_name_H-M   'P 1'
#
loop_
_entity.id
_entity.type
_entity.pdbx_description
1 polymer ?
#
loop_
_entity_poly.entity_id
_entity_poly.type
_entity_poly.pdbx_seq_one_letter_code
_entity_poly.pdbx_strand_id
1 'polypeptide(L)'
;MTTHVRADLYPSRGAAEMTTPRQDPVIWSAPGAPGPVAVKDLQGFERDGFLTVDQLITPDEVAVYHAELNRLISDPAVRADERSIVEPRSQKVRSVFEVHRISEVFARLVADERVVGRARQILGSDVYVHQSRINVKPGFGASGFYWHSDFETWHAEDGLPNMRTVSVSIALTENHDTNGGLMIMPGSHKTFLGCAGRPRGTTTRSPCRCRTPASRRTGR
;
A
#
# COMPACT_ATOMS: atom_id res chain seq x y z
N MET A 1 11.01 -16.80 -30.38
CA MET A 1 10.88 -16.36 -28.98
C MET A 1 9.81 -17.22 -28.33
N THR A 2 10.20 -18.19 -27.52
CA THR A 2 9.27 -19.00 -26.72
C THR A 2 8.79 -18.14 -25.55
N THR A 3 7.54 -17.70 -25.60
CA THR A 3 6.86 -17.14 -24.44
C THR A 3 6.73 -18.25 -23.41
N HIS A 4 7.59 -18.23 -22.38
CA HIS A 4 7.37 -19.05 -21.20
C HIS A 4 6.05 -18.61 -20.58
N VAL A 5 4.99 -19.40 -20.77
CA VAL A 5 3.74 -19.25 -20.04
C VAL A 5 4.06 -19.57 -18.59
N ARG A 6 4.32 -18.53 -17.80
CA ARG A 6 4.53 -18.67 -16.36
C ARG A 6 3.19 -19.08 -15.75
N ALA A 7 3.19 -20.14 -14.95
CA ALA A 7 1.98 -20.57 -14.26
C ALA A 7 1.48 -19.43 -13.35
N ASP A 8 0.20 -19.10 -13.48
CA ASP A 8 -0.46 -18.15 -12.60
C ASP A 8 -0.70 -18.81 -11.23
N LEU A 9 0.04 -18.35 -10.22
CA LEU A 9 -0.05 -18.85 -8.85
C LEU A 9 -1.23 -18.22 -8.08
N TYR A 10 -1.81 -17.13 -8.59
CA TYR A 10 -2.78 -16.28 -7.91
C TYR A 10 -3.96 -15.88 -8.82
N PRO A 11 -4.69 -16.87 -9.38
CA PRO A 11 -5.79 -16.61 -10.31
C PRO A 11 -6.87 -15.71 -9.68
N SER A 12 -7.18 -14.60 -10.35
CA SER A 12 -8.24 -13.65 -9.99
C SER A 12 -9.05 -13.22 -11.20
N ARG A 13 -10.12 -12.44 -10.97
CA ARG A 13 -11.02 -11.89 -11.99
C ARG A 13 -11.76 -12.96 -12.81
N GLY A 14 -11.96 -14.11 -12.18
CA GLY A 14 -12.69 -15.26 -12.72
C GLY A 14 -14.21 -15.15 -12.57
N ALA A 15 -14.88 -16.29 -12.78
CA ALA A 15 -16.34 -16.39 -12.66
C ALA A 15 -16.84 -16.30 -11.20
N ALA A 16 -16.02 -16.70 -10.23
CA ALA A 16 -16.34 -16.73 -8.81
C ALA A 16 -15.15 -16.26 -7.97
N GLU A 17 -15.43 -15.84 -6.73
CA GLU A 17 -14.39 -15.59 -5.75
C GLU A 17 -13.72 -16.91 -5.36
N MET A 18 -12.40 -16.89 -5.18
CA MET A 18 -11.61 -18.06 -4.82
C MET A 18 -10.54 -17.70 -3.80
N THR A 19 -10.33 -18.58 -2.83
CA THR A 19 -9.21 -18.46 -1.90
C THR A 19 -8.06 -19.37 -2.32
N THR A 20 -6.84 -18.85 -2.24
CA THR A 20 -5.62 -19.62 -2.54
C THR A 20 -4.62 -19.38 -1.40
N PRO A 21 -4.04 -20.42 -0.80
CA PRO A 21 -2.96 -20.25 0.16
C PRO A 21 -1.80 -19.48 -0.46
N ARG A 22 -1.14 -18.63 0.31
CA ARG A 22 0.06 -17.93 -0.15
C ARG A 22 1.14 -18.96 -0.55
N GLN A 23 1.63 -18.85 -1.78
CA GLN A 23 2.69 -19.72 -2.33
C GLN A 23 4.11 -19.12 -2.20
N ASP A 24 4.21 -17.83 -1.89
CA ASP A 24 5.47 -17.09 -1.73
C ASP A 24 5.90 -16.96 -0.26
N PRO A 25 7.21 -16.85 0.04
CA PRO A 25 7.69 -16.48 1.37
C PRO A 25 7.14 -15.13 1.82
N VAL A 26 6.88 -14.93 3.11
CA VAL A 26 6.55 -13.60 3.66
C VAL A 26 7.82 -12.78 3.86
N ILE A 27 8.85 -13.40 4.45
CA ILE A 27 10.20 -12.87 4.55
C ILE A 27 11.06 -13.58 3.51
N TRP A 28 11.66 -12.82 2.61
CA TRP A 28 12.47 -13.34 1.51
C TRP A 28 13.97 -13.37 1.83
N SER A 29 14.42 -12.61 2.83
CA SER A 29 15.81 -12.68 3.29
C SER A 29 16.11 -13.98 4.03
N ALA A 30 17.38 -14.40 3.98
CA ALA A 30 17.86 -15.49 4.82
C ALA A 30 17.67 -15.17 6.32
N PRO A 31 17.49 -16.19 7.18
CA PRO A 31 17.49 -16.00 8.63
C PRO A 31 18.76 -15.29 9.11
N GLY A 32 18.60 -14.26 9.93
CA GLY A 32 19.72 -13.47 10.44
C GLY A 32 20.32 -12.47 9.45
N ALA A 33 19.67 -12.23 8.29
CA ALA A 33 20.11 -11.21 7.35
C ALA A 33 20.23 -9.83 8.05
N PRO A 34 21.32 -9.09 7.78
CA PRO A 34 21.52 -7.78 8.37
C PRO A 34 20.45 -6.81 7.92
N GLY A 35 20.04 -5.90 8.80
CA GLY A 35 19.12 -4.83 8.47
C GLY A 35 18.52 -4.16 9.70
N PRO A 36 17.71 -3.12 9.48
CA PRO A 36 17.20 -2.25 10.56
C PRO A 36 16.02 -2.85 11.35
N VAL A 37 15.46 -4.00 10.94
CA VAL A 37 14.37 -4.68 11.64
C VAL A 37 14.93 -5.76 12.56
N ALA A 38 14.51 -5.74 13.82
CA ALA A 38 14.90 -6.75 14.80
C ALA A 38 14.29 -8.12 14.45
N VAL A 39 14.96 -9.21 14.84
CA VAL A 39 14.51 -10.58 14.55
C VAL A 39 13.09 -10.85 15.07
N LYS A 40 12.77 -10.37 16.28
CA LYS A 40 11.43 -10.52 16.88
C LYS A 40 10.36 -9.80 16.05
N ASP A 41 10.68 -8.63 15.51
CA ASP A 41 9.77 -7.83 14.70
C ASP A 41 9.56 -8.45 13.32
N LEU A 42 10.60 -9.07 12.73
CA LEU A 42 10.47 -9.87 11.52
C LEU A 42 9.55 -11.09 11.72
N GLN A 43 9.67 -11.78 12.86
CA GLN A 43 8.77 -12.88 13.23
C GLN A 43 7.32 -12.40 13.41
N GLY A 44 7.13 -11.23 14.01
CA GLY A 44 5.82 -10.56 14.10
C GLY A 44 5.24 -10.25 12.72
N PHE A 45 6.03 -9.63 11.84
CA PHE A 45 5.65 -9.34 10.46
C PHE A 45 5.29 -10.61 9.68
N GLU A 46 6.08 -11.68 9.82
CA GLU A 46 5.78 -12.97 9.19
C GLU A 46 4.45 -13.55 9.67
N ARG A 47 4.18 -13.48 10.98
CA ARG A 47 2.96 -14.00 11.60
C ARG A 47 1.72 -13.19 11.21
N ASP A 48 1.80 -11.87 11.34
CA ASP A 48 0.65 -10.95 11.35
C ASP A 48 0.50 -10.16 10.04
N GLY A 49 1.55 -10.04 9.23
CA GLY A 49 1.53 -9.38 7.92
C GLY A 49 1.77 -7.88 7.96
N PHE A 50 2.08 -7.31 9.12
CA PHE A 50 2.43 -5.90 9.28
C PHE A 50 3.40 -5.69 10.45
N LEU A 51 4.08 -4.55 10.43
CA LEU A 51 4.98 -4.09 11.48
C LEU A 51 4.72 -2.61 11.73
N THR A 52 4.54 -2.23 13.00
CA THR A 52 4.47 -0.83 13.42
C THR A 52 5.85 -0.36 13.87
N VAL A 53 6.25 0.84 13.44
CA VAL A 53 7.50 1.47 13.86
C VAL A 53 7.18 2.85 14.38
N ASP A 54 7.32 3.02 15.69
CA ASP A 54 7.10 4.32 16.32
C ASP A 54 8.29 5.25 16.04
N GLN A 55 7.99 6.52 15.81
CA GLN A 55 8.98 7.58 15.63
C GLN A 55 10.07 7.27 14.58
N LEU A 56 9.69 6.67 13.44
CA LEU A 56 10.62 6.45 12.31
C LEU A 56 11.23 7.77 11.80
N ILE A 57 10.42 8.83 11.84
CA ILE A 57 10.79 10.22 11.53
C ILE A 57 10.46 11.11 12.74
N THR A 58 11.27 12.14 12.96
CA THR A 58 11.10 13.05 14.09
C THR A 58 9.95 14.05 13.85
N PRO A 59 9.42 14.71 14.89
CA PRO A 59 8.44 15.78 14.72
C PRO A 59 8.90 16.92 13.79
N ASP A 60 10.19 17.26 13.83
CA ASP A 60 10.77 18.29 12.96
C ASP A 60 10.80 17.83 11.50
N GLU A 61 11.14 16.56 11.25
CA GLU A 61 11.05 15.97 9.91
C GLU A 61 9.60 15.93 9.40
N VAL A 62 8.65 15.58 10.27
CA VAL A 62 7.21 15.63 9.94
C VAL A 62 6.79 17.03 9.50
N ALA A 63 7.26 18.08 10.18
CA ALA A 63 6.96 19.46 9.80
C ALA A 63 7.47 19.80 8.38
N VAL A 64 8.65 19.32 8.00
CA VAL A 64 9.21 19.48 6.64
C VAL A 64 8.31 18.79 5.60
N TYR A 65 7.93 17.54 5.83
CA TYR A 65 7.05 16.80 4.91
C TYR A 65 5.65 17.40 4.81
N HIS A 66 5.13 17.93 5.93
CA HIS A 66 3.84 18.60 5.95
C HIS A 66 3.87 19.93 5.18
N ALA A 67 4.95 20.70 5.30
CA ALA A 67 5.16 21.93 4.52
C ALA A 67 5.24 21.63 3.02
N GLU A 68 5.98 20.59 2.63
CA GLU A 68 6.07 20.18 1.22
C GLU A 68 4.71 19.68 0.70
N LEU A 69 3.96 18.91 1.49
CA LEU A 69 2.61 18.49 1.13
C LEU A 69 1.72 19.70 0.85
N ASN A 70 1.73 20.69 1.72
CA ASN A 70 0.95 21.92 1.55
C ASN A 70 1.34 22.70 0.30
N ARG A 71 2.64 22.74 -0.02
CA ARG A 71 3.16 23.32 -1.27
C ARG A 71 2.61 22.57 -2.48
N LEU A 72 2.71 21.23 -2.49
CA LEU A 72 2.26 20.39 -3.61
C LEU A 72 0.75 20.50 -3.86
N ILE A 73 -0.09 20.46 -2.82
CA ILE A 73 -1.55 20.52 -3.00
C ILE A 73 -2.06 21.91 -3.39
N SER A 74 -1.24 22.94 -3.17
CA SER A 74 -1.54 24.33 -3.52
C SER A 74 -0.96 24.73 -4.87
N ASP A 75 -0.08 23.91 -5.45
CA ASP A 75 0.56 24.13 -6.75
C ASP A 75 -0.43 23.87 -7.90
N PRO A 76 -0.77 24.88 -8.72
CA PRO A 76 -1.67 24.71 -9.86
C PRO A 76 -1.16 23.70 -10.89
N ALA A 77 0.15 23.57 -11.06
CA ALA A 77 0.74 22.62 -12.00
C ALA A 77 0.54 21.18 -11.51
N VAL A 78 0.71 20.92 -10.21
CA VAL A 78 0.43 19.61 -9.61
C VAL A 78 -1.05 19.28 -9.73
N ARG A 79 -1.94 20.27 -9.52
CA ARG A 79 -3.39 20.06 -9.66
C ARG A 79 -3.82 19.75 -11.10
N ALA A 80 -3.14 20.30 -12.09
CA ALA A 80 -3.38 20.03 -13.51
C ALA A 80 -2.76 18.71 -14.01
N ASP A 81 -1.89 18.09 -13.21
CA ASP A 81 -1.22 16.84 -13.56
C ASP A 81 -2.17 15.64 -13.47
N GLU A 82 -2.10 14.73 -14.45
CA GLU A 82 -2.91 13.50 -14.48
C GLU A 82 -2.64 12.56 -13.29
N ARG A 83 -1.48 12.73 -12.63
CA ARG A 83 -1.10 12.00 -11.41
C ARG A 83 -1.83 12.50 -10.17
N SER A 84 -2.58 13.60 -10.26
CA SER A 84 -3.37 14.16 -9.17
C SER A 84 -4.85 13.82 -9.30
N ILE A 85 -5.41 13.22 -8.25
CA ILE A 85 -6.86 13.08 -8.09
C ILE A 85 -7.40 14.33 -7.42
N VAL A 86 -8.22 15.08 -8.14
CA VAL A 86 -8.92 16.27 -7.64
C VAL A 86 -10.38 15.93 -7.36
N GLU A 87 -10.89 16.36 -6.21
CA GLU A 87 -12.31 16.20 -5.88
C GLU A 87 -13.16 17.14 -6.74
N PRO A 88 -14.13 16.63 -7.53
CA PRO A 88 -14.83 17.45 -8.53
C PRO A 88 -15.56 18.66 -7.95
N ARG A 89 -16.10 18.54 -6.73
CA ARG A 89 -16.90 19.60 -6.09
C ARG A 89 -16.03 20.66 -5.41
N SER A 90 -15.12 20.23 -4.54
CA SER A 90 -14.29 21.16 -3.76
C SER A 90 -13.07 21.66 -4.52
N GLN A 91 -12.74 21.01 -5.65
CA GLN A 91 -11.57 21.30 -6.45
C GLN A 91 -10.24 21.16 -5.68
N LYS A 92 -10.27 20.42 -4.57
CA LYS A 92 -9.10 20.12 -3.73
C LYS A 92 -8.42 18.83 -4.16
N VAL A 93 -7.10 18.79 -4.08
CA VAL A 93 -6.30 17.58 -4.31
C VAL A 93 -6.57 16.57 -3.19
N ARG A 94 -6.98 15.36 -3.57
CA ARG A 94 -7.26 14.21 -2.68
C ARG A 94 -6.11 13.23 -2.61
N SER A 95 -5.45 13.03 -3.72
CA SER A 95 -4.32 12.13 -3.81
C SER A 95 -3.37 12.58 -4.89
N VAL A 96 -2.08 12.44 -4.62
CA VAL A 96 -1.02 12.64 -5.61
C VAL A 96 -0.30 11.31 -5.75
N PHE A 97 -0.24 10.77 -6.97
CA PHE A 97 0.53 9.58 -7.31
C PHE A 97 1.94 9.96 -7.76
N GLU A 98 2.86 8.99 -7.75
CA GLU A 98 4.25 9.19 -8.21
C GLU A 98 4.93 10.36 -7.49
N VAL A 99 4.61 10.58 -6.21
CA VAL A 99 5.10 11.75 -5.44
C VAL A 99 6.62 11.76 -5.37
N HIS A 100 7.25 10.59 -5.29
CA HIS A 100 8.71 10.45 -5.33
C HIS A 100 9.34 10.94 -6.66
N ARG A 101 8.56 11.14 -7.73
CA ARG A 101 9.02 11.73 -8.99
C ARG A 101 8.66 13.20 -9.15
N ILE A 102 7.72 13.70 -8.34
CA ILE A 102 7.23 15.09 -8.39
C ILE A 102 7.96 15.95 -7.35
N SER A 103 8.38 15.36 -6.24
CA SER A 103 9.00 16.07 -5.12
C SER A 103 10.29 15.39 -4.69
N GLU A 104 11.40 16.14 -4.75
CA GLU A 104 12.69 15.68 -4.23
C GLU A 104 12.65 15.38 -2.73
N VAL A 105 11.84 16.13 -1.97
CA VAL A 105 11.70 15.93 -0.52
C VAL A 105 11.10 14.55 -0.23
N PHE A 106 10.03 14.17 -0.93
CA PHE A 106 9.46 12.83 -0.81
C PHE A 106 10.34 11.75 -1.45
N ALA A 107 11.07 12.06 -2.53
CA ALA A 107 12.05 11.14 -3.12
C ALA A 107 13.13 10.75 -2.09
N ARG A 108 13.65 11.73 -1.34
CA ARG A 108 14.63 11.49 -0.27
C ARG A 108 14.05 10.64 0.85
N LEU A 109 12.81 10.89 1.27
CA LEU A 109 12.13 10.07 2.30
C LEU A 109 12.00 8.60 1.87
N VAL A 110 11.58 8.36 0.62
CA VAL A 110 11.40 6.99 0.10
C VAL A 110 12.74 6.26 -0.06
N ALA A 111 13.82 7.00 -0.36
CA ALA A 111 15.18 6.46 -0.47
C ALA A 111 15.94 6.39 0.87
N ASP A 112 15.39 6.93 1.96
CA ASP A 112 16.03 6.92 3.27
C ASP A 112 16.24 5.49 3.77
N GLU A 113 17.44 5.14 4.25
CA GLU A 113 17.77 3.78 4.71
C GLU A 113 16.92 3.31 5.89
N ARG A 114 16.32 4.23 6.67
CA ARG A 114 15.31 3.89 7.67
C ARG A 114 14.06 3.28 7.01
N VAL A 115 13.71 3.69 5.79
CA VAL A 115 12.58 3.17 5.02
C VAL A 115 13.03 2.03 4.11
N VAL A 116 13.94 2.30 3.17
CA VAL A 116 14.33 1.34 2.13
C VAL A 116 15.10 0.15 2.69
N GLY A 117 15.86 0.32 3.77
CA GLY A 117 16.59 -0.77 4.42
C GLY A 117 15.64 -1.84 5.00
N ARG A 118 14.47 -1.43 5.51
CA ARG A 118 13.43 -2.37 5.98
C ARG A 118 12.83 -3.15 4.82
N ALA A 119 12.54 -2.47 3.71
CA ALA A 119 12.01 -3.11 2.51
C ALA A 119 13.02 -4.12 1.91
N ARG A 120 14.30 -3.74 1.79
CA ARG A 120 15.37 -4.63 1.33
C ARG A 120 15.52 -5.84 2.24
N GLN A 121 15.49 -5.64 3.56
CA GLN A 121 15.58 -6.74 4.52
C GLN A 121 14.39 -7.68 4.39
N ILE A 122 13.15 -7.18 4.32
CA ILE A 122 11.96 -8.05 4.18
C ILE A 122 11.94 -8.77 2.82
N LEU A 123 12.29 -8.08 1.73
CA LEU A 123 12.21 -8.60 0.37
C LEU A 123 13.46 -9.34 -0.10
N GLY A 124 14.54 -9.34 0.69
CA GLY A 124 15.76 -10.10 0.41
C GLY A 124 16.43 -9.74 -0.92
N SER A 125 16.29 -8.50 -1.38
CA SER A 125 16.89 -7.99 -2.62
C SER A 125 16.99 -6.48 -2.60
N ASP A 126 17.65 -5.91 -3.60
CA ASP A 126 17.39 -4.52 -3.97
C ASP A 126 15.93 -4.31 -4.38
N VAL A 127 15.48 -3.08 -4.21
CA VAL A 127 14.07 -2.70 -4.34
C VAL A 127 13.96 -1.43 -5.18
N TYR A 128 12.78 -1.26 -5.78
CA TYR A 128 12.38 -0.03 -6.45
C TYR A 128 10.94 0.31 -6.05
N VAL A 129 10.52 1.54 -6.31
CA VAL A 129 9.17 2.00 -6.00
C VAL A 129 8.23 1.55 -7.11
N HIS A 130 7.37 0.56 -6.81
CA HIS A 130 6.30 0.16 -7.73
C HIS A 130 5.22 1.24 -7.85
N GLN A 131 4.83 1.83 -6.71
CA GLN A 131 3.85 2.89 -6.65
C GLN A 131 4.13 3.77 -5.41
N SER A 132 3.88 5.06 -5.53
CA SER A 132 3.84 5.97 -4.37
C SER A 132 2.57 6.82 -4.42
N ARG A 133 2.02 7.13 -3.25
CA ARG A 133 0.81 7.94 -3.13
C ARG A 133 0.81 8.69 -1.82
N ILE A 134 0.42 9.95 -1.85
CA ILE A 134 -0.05 10.66 -0.65
C ILE A 134 -1.56 10.72 -0.66
N ASN A 135 -2.18 10.40 0.47
CA ASN A 135 -3.62 10.46 0.67
C ASN A 135 -3.96 11.63 1.60
N VAL A 136 -4.62 12.65 1.05
CA VAL A 136 -5.12 13.79 1.83
C VAL A 136 -6.56 13.50 2.24
N LYS A 137 -6.76 13.26 3.53
CA LYS A 137 -8.08 13.05 4.14
C LYS A 137 -8.52 14.33 4.86
N PRO A 138 -9.27 15.23 4.20
CA PRO A 138 -9.86 16.36 4.90
C PRO A 138 -10.85 15.87 5.95
N GLY A 139 -10.90 16.53 7.11
CA GLY A 139 -11.89 16.27 8.14
C GLY A 139 -13.31 16.31 7.58
N PHE A 140 -14.16 15.39 8.04
CA PHE A 140 -15.59 15.31 7.69
C PHE A 140 -15.94 15.05 6.21
N GLY A 141 -14.96 14.90 5.31
CA GLY A 141 -15.22 14.77 3.87
C GLY A 141 -14.82 13.44 3.23
N ALA A 142 -14.01 12.60 3.88
CA ALA A 142 -13.46 11.40 3.23
C ALA A 142 -14.41 10.20 3.21
N SER A 143 -14.81 9.75 2.01
CA SER A 143 -15.35 8.40 1.84
C SER A 143 -14.30 7.37 2.23
N GLY A 144 -14.68 6.38 3.05
CA GLY A 144 -13.77 5.31 3.46
C GLY A 144 -13.27 4.47 2.29
N PHE A 145 -12.11 3.84 2.47
CA PHE A 145 -11.63 2.79 1.58
C PHE A 145 -12.25 1.45 2.00
N TYR A 146 -12.76 0.69 1.04
CA TYR A 146 -13.27 -0.66 1.31
C TYR A 146 -12.10 -1.63 1.49
N TRP A 147 -12.35 -2.75 2.17
CA TRP A 147 -11.37 -3.83 2.28
C TRP A 147 -10.94 -4.33 0.90
N HIS A 148 -9.64 -4.40 0.70
CA HIS A 148 -8.99 -4.92 -0.51
C HIS A 148 -7.61 -5.47 -0.14
N SER A 149 -7.06 -6.27 -1.06
CA SER A 149 -5.64 -6.63 -1.07
C SER A 149 -4.97 -5.86 -2.20
N ASP A 150 -3.94 -5.07 -1.90
CA ASP A 150 -3.18 -4.35 -2.92
C ASP A 150 -2.62 -5.31 -3.99
N PHE A 151 -2.08 -6.45 -3.54
CA PHE A 151 -1.52 -7.47 -4.43
C PHE A 151 -2.53 -8.03 -5.42
N GLU A 152 -3.81 -8.18 -5.05
CA GLU A 152 -4.83 -8.66 -5.99
C GLU A 152 -4.93 -7.74 -7.21
N THR A 153 -4.96 -6.43 -6.96
CA THR A 153 -5.08 -5.44 -8.02
C THR A 153 -3.78 -5.33 -8.81
N TRP A 154 -2.62 -5.31 -8.15
CA TRP A 154 -1.32 -5.31 -8.85
C TRP A 154 -1.09 -6.58 -9.67
N HIS A 155 -1.54 -7.73 -9.21
CA HIS A 155 -1.45 -8.99 -9.96
C HIS A 155 -2.37 -8.97 -11.19
N ALA A 156 -3.64 -8.64 -10.98
CA ALA A 156 -4.65 -8.72 -12.03
C ALA A 156 -4.55 -7.59 -13.08
N GLU A 157 -4.14 -6.39 -12.68
CA GLU A 157 -4.15 -5.20 -13.54
C GLU A 157 -2.74 -4.80 -13.99
N ASP A 158 -1.71 -4.98 -13.14
CA ASP A 158 -0.32 -4.60 -13.45
C ASP A 158 0.58 -5.81 -13.80
N GLY A 159 0.08 -7.04 -13.67
CA GLY A 159 0.80 -8.26 -14.01
C GLY A 159 1.88 -8.67 -13.01
N LEU A 160 1.80 -8.20 -11.76
CA LEU A 160 2.77 -8.52 -10.71
C LEU A 160 2.71 -10.03 -10.35
N PRO A 161 3.76 -10.83 -10.61
CA PRO A 161 3.62 -12.29 -10.63
C PRO A 161 3.66 -12.95 -9.25
N ASN A 162 4.31 -12.33 -8.27
CA ASN A 162 4.57 -12.90 -6.94
C ASN A 162 4.31 -11.84 -5.87
N MET A 163 3.90 -12.29 -4.69
CA MET A 163 3.70 -11.46 -3.49
C MET A 163 5.03 -11.01 -2.87
N ARG A 164 5.92 -10.40 -3.66
CA ARG A 164 7.24 -9.90 -3.26
C ARG A 164 7.26 -8.36 -3.28
N THR A 165 6.29 -7.77 -2.59
CA THR A 165 6.12 -6.32 -2.45
C THR A 165 5.73 -5.99 -1.01
N VAL A 166 6.14 -4.82 -0.52
CA VAL A 166 5.76 -4.30 0.79
C VAL A 166 5.31 -2.86 0.67
N SER A 167 4.19 -2.52 1.32
CA SER A 167 3.71 -1.15 1.43
C SER A 167 4.27 -0.51 2.69
N VAL A 168 4.80 0.70 2.58
CA VAL A 168 5.23 1.51 3.73
C VAL A 168 4.29 2.70 3.86
N SER A 169 3.55 2.75 4.97
CA SER A 169 2.65 3.87 5.28
C SER A 169 3.29 4.75 6.35
N ILE A 170 3.61 5.99 5.99
CA ILE A 170 4.17 7.00 6.90
C ILE A 170 3.06 7.99 7.25
N ALA A 171 2.69 8.06 8.52
CA ALA A 171 1.70 9.01 8.99
C ALA A 171 2.34 10.40 9.13
N LEU A 172 1.80 11.40 8.41
CA LEU A 172 2.22 12.81 8.53
C LEU A 172 1.31 13.63 9.47
N THR A 173 0.28 13.00 10.00
CA THR A 173 -0.66 13.54 10.99
C THR A 173 -0.91 12.47 12.03
N GLU A 174 -1.30 12.88 13.24
CA GLU A 174 -1.69 11.91 14.28
C GLU A 174 -2.85 11.04 13.79
N ASN A 175 -2.69 9.73 13.93
CA ASN A 175 -3.76 8.75 13.68
C ASN A 175 -4.47 8.50 15.00
N HIS A 176 -5.75 8.84 15.05
CA HIS A 176 -6.63 8.54 16.17
C HIS A 176 -7.65 7.49 15.76
N ASP A 177 -8.23 6.78 16.72
CA ASP A 177 -9.30 5.81 16.44
C ASP A 177 -10.54 6.44 15.78
N THR A 178 -10.66 7.77 15.87
CA THR A 178 -11.79 8.56 15.39
C THR A 178 -11.58 9.17 13.99
N ASN A 179 -10.35 9.19 13.46
CA ASN A 179 -10.06 9.86 12.18
C ASN A 179 -9.86 8.89 10.99
N GLY A 180 -10.24 7.62 11.16
CA GLY A 180 -10.22 6.63 10.10
C GLY A 180 -8.80 6.20 9.74
N GLY A 181 -8.01 5.87 10.77
CA GLY A 181 -6.70 5.23 10.65
C GLY A 181 -6.75 3.94 9.82
N LEU A 182 -5.58 3.51 9.33
CA LEU A 182 -5.48 2.27 8.57
C LEU A 182 -5.84 1.07 9.45
N MET A 183 -6.76 0.24 8.98
CA MET A 183 -7.09 -1.04 9.61
C MET A 183 -6.49 -2.17 8.79
N ILE A 184 -5.88 -3.15 9.47
CA ILE A 184 -5.28 -4.34 8.87
C ILE A 184 -5.88 -5.56 9.56
N MET A 185 -6.20 -6.62 8.81
CA MET A 185 -6.61 -7.91 9.37
C MET A 185 -5.36 -8.78 9.57
N PRO A 186 -4.91 -9.03 10.82
CA PRO A 186 -3.70 -9.80 11.06
C PRO A 186 -3.79 -11.21 10.45
N GLY A 187 -2.73 -11.65 9.78
CA GLY A 187 -2.65 -12.97 9.15
C GLY A 187 -3.36 -13.10 7.80
N SER A 188 -4.12 -12.09 7.35
CA SER A 188 -4.84 -12.12 6.07
C SER A 188 -3.90 -12.26 4.86
N HIS A 189 -2.64 -11.81 4.96
CA HIS A 189 -1.60 -11.93 3.92
C HIS A 189 -1.23 -13.38 3.58
N LYS A 190 -1.60 -14.35 4.41
CA LYS A 190 -1.38 -15.79 4.18
C LYS A 190 -2.40 -16.42 3.25
N THR A 191 -3.48 -15.70 2.94
CA THR A 191 -4.55 -16.17 2.04
C THR A 191 -4.76 -15.14 0.95
N PHE A 192 -4.54 -15.55 -0.30
CA PHE A 192 -4.96 -14.79 -1.47
C PHE A 192 -6.48 -14.95 -1.66
N LEU A 193 -7.18 -13.84 -1.85
CA LEU A 193 -8.59 -13.84 -2.24
C LEU A 193 -8.69 -13.30 -3.67
N GLY A 194 -8.82 -14.20 -4.63
CA GLY A 194 -9.12 -13.87 -6.02
C GLY A 194 -10.58 -13.45 -6.15
N CYS A 195 -10.83 -12.30 -6.76
CA CYS A 195 -12.17 -11.76 -6.91
C CYS A 195 -12.90 -12.29 -8.14
N ALA A 196 -14.23 -12.29 -8.09
CA ALA A 196 -15.05 -12.40 -9.28
C ALA A 196 -15.08 -11.08 -10.08
N GLY A 197 -15.16 -11.19 -11.40
CA GLY A 197 -15.47 -10.07 -12.31
C GLY A 197 -14.31 -9.66 -13.22
N ARG A 198 -14.63 -9.33 -14.49
CA ARG A 198 -13.64 -8.96 -15.52
C ARG A 198 -12.86 -7.69 -15.16
N PRO A 199 -11.58 -7.58 -15.57
CA PRO A 199 -10.85 -6.31 -15.56
C PRO A 199 -11.66 -5.27 -16.35
N ARG A 200 -11.98 -4.13 -15.73
CA ARG A 200 -12.54 -2.99 -16.46
C ARG A 200 -11.36 -2.17 -16.96
N GLY A 201 -11.44 -1.69 -18.20
CA GLY A 201 -10.37 -0.93 -18.85
C GLY A 201 -9.85 0.26 -18.05
N THR A 202 -8.71 0.77 -18.50
CA THR A 202 -7.70 1.63 -17.85
C THR A 202 -8.17 2.93 -17.15
N THR A 203 -9.42 3.34 -17.27
CA THR A 203 -9.87 4.68 -16.85
C THR A 203 -10.47 4.76 -15.44
N THR A 204 -10.71 3.64 -14.76
CA THR A 204 -11.18 3.63 -13.36
C THR A 204 -10.53 2.51 -12.55
N ARG A 205 -9.37 2.82 -11.94
CA ARG A 205 -8.70 1.98 -10.94
C ARG A 205 -9.60 1.86 -9.71
N SER A 206 -10.44 0.84 -9.66
CA SER A 206 -11.27 0.54 -8.50
C SER A 206 -10.74 -0.73 -7.84
N PRO A 207 -10.25 -0.66 -6.59
CA PRO A 207 -9.83 -1.85 -5.87
C PRO A 207 -10.96 -2.86 -5.81
N CYS A 208 -10.58 -4.13 -5.86
CA CYS A 208 -11.48 -5.24 -5.64
C CYS A 208 -12.26 -5.07 -4.33
N ARG A 209 -13.59 -5.02 -4.41
CA ARG A 209 -14.45 -4.88 -3.24
C ARG A 209 -14.82 -6.26 -2.74
N CYS A 210 -14.13 -6.71 -1.69
CA CYS A 210 -14.48 -7.96 -1.02
C CYS A 210 -15.86 -7.79 -0.36
N ARG A 211 -16.87 -8.52 -0.85
CA ARG A 211 -18.18 -8.59 -0.19
C ARG A 211 -18.20 -9.76 0.78
N THR A 212 -17.46 -9.68 1.89
CA THR A 212 -17.72 -10.60 2.99
C THR A 212 -19.06 -10.25 3.63
N PRO A 213 -20.01 -11.19 3.80
CA PRO A 213 -21.14 -10.98 4.69
C PRO A 213 -20.57 -10.97 6.10
N ALA A 214 -20.33 -9.79 6.65
CA ALA A 214 -20.04 -9.65 8.07
C ALA A 214 -21.30 -10.09 8.83
N SER A 215 -21.33 -11.36 9.25
CA SER A 215 -22.28 -11.81 10.25
C SER A 215 -21.97 -11.04 11.53
N ARG A 216 -22.74 -9.98 11.80
CA ARG A 216 -22.82 -9.38 13.13
C ARG A 216 -23.28 -10.48 14.09
N ARG A 217 -22.35 -11.10 14.81
CA ARG A 217 -22.66 -11.71 16.10
C ARG A 217 -22.51 -10.62 17.15
N THR A 218 -23.60 -9.93 17.43
CA THR A 218 -23.80 -9.28 18.73
C THR A 218 -23.84 -10.37 19.79
N GLY A 219 -22.90 -10.36 20.73
CA GLY A 219 -22.78 -11.38 21.75
C GLY A 219 -22.09 -10.86 23.01
N ARG A 220 -22.94 -10.37 23.92
CA ARG A 220 -22.74 -9.92 25.32
C ARG A 220 -22.04 -8.59 25.53
#